data_AF-A0A150TLH7-F1
#
_entry.id   AF-A0A150TLH7-F1
#
_cell.length_a   1.000
_cell.length_b   1.000
_cell.length_c   1.000
_cell.angle_alpha   90.00
_cell.angle_beta   90.00
_cell.angle_gamma   90.00
#
_symmetry.space_group_name_H-M   'P 1'
#
loop_
_entity.id
_entity.type
_entity.pdbx_description
1 polymer ?
#
loop_
_entity_poly.entity_id
_entity_poly.type
_entity_poly.pdbx_seq_one_letter_code
_entity_poly.pdbx_strand_id
1 'polypeptide(L)'
;MVKSLLPREIVMQNSIYREGKAAGLKEGLEKGVALLAHQVERRLGRPLTAEERGRLYGRLHADGPEKVGDVVLDLSVDDLSIWLAAPADS
;
A
#
# COMPACT_ATOMS: atom_id res chain seq x y z
N MET A 1 12.40 -6.07 -25.96
CA MET A 1 11.86 -4.80 -25.44
C MET A 1 11.45 -3.95 -26.64
N VAL A 2 10.16 -3.65 -26.80
CA VAL A 2 9.71 -2.74 -27.87
C VAL A 2 10.14 -1.32 -27.49
N LYS A 3 10.97 -0.68 -28.32
CA LYS A 3 11.34 0.73 -28.15
C LYS A 3 10.54 1.56 -29.15
N SER A 4 9.80 2.54 -28.63
CA SER A 4 9.12 3.53 -29.48
C SER A 4 10.16 4.42 -30.16
N LEU A 5 9.94 4.76 -31.44
CA LEU A 5 10.69 5.78 -32.16
C LEU A 5 10.16 7.19 -31.88
N LEU A 6 9.03 7.32 -31.19
CA LEU A 6 8.45 8.61 -30.82
C LEU A 6 9.15 9.21 -29.60
N PRO A 7 9.28 10.56 -29.53
CA PRO A 7 9.74 11.24 -28.34
C PRO A 7 8.94 10.84 -27.10
N ARG A 8 9.61 10.74 -25.95
CA ARG A 8 9.00 10.34 -24.66
C ARG A 8 7.79 11.19 -24.30
N GLU A 9 7.87 12.51 -24.54
CA GLU A 9 6.78 13.46 -24.31
C GLU A 9 5.48 13.02 -25.01
N ILE A 10 5.58 12.65 -26.29
CA ILE A 10 4.44 12.25 -27.13
C ILE A 10 3.86 10.92 -26.64
N VAL A 11 4.73 9.98 -26.26
CA VAL A 11 4.29 8.70 -25.66
C VAL A 11 3.55 8.95 -24.35
N MET A 12 4.03 9.86 -23.50
CA MET A 12 3.41 10.16 -22.19
C MET A 12 2.06 10.89 -22.30
N GLN A 13 1.82 11.59 -23.39
CA GLN A 13 0.54 12.25 -23.67
C GLN A 13 -0.53 11.29 -24.22
N ASN A 14 -0.12 10.14 -24.76
CA ASN A 14 -1.03 9.14 -25.31
C ASN A 14 -1.89 8.46 -24.23
N SER A 15 -3.16 8.18 -24.54
CA SER A 15 -4.12 7.55 -23.61
C SER A 15 -3.66 6.16 -23.14
N ILE A 16 -3.13 5.33 -24.04
CA ILE A 16 -2.66 3.97 -23.72
C ILE A 16 -1.55 4.01 -22.67
N TYR A 17 -0.63 4.97 -22.79
CA TYR A 17 0.42 5.13 -21.78
C TYR A 17 -0.14 5.55 -20.43
N ARG A 18 -1.09 6.50 -20.41
CA ARG A 18 -1.71 6.99 -19.17
C ARG A 18 -2.49 5.90 -18.47
N GLU A 19 -3.29 5.13 -19.22
CA GLU A 19 -4.03 3.98 -18.72
C GLU A 19 -3.09 2.89 -18.19
N GLY A 20 -2.05 2.53 -18.95
CA GLY A 20 -1.05 1.56 -18.51
C GLY A 20 -0.32 2.01 -17.23
N LYS A 21 0.02 3.30 -17.14
CA LYS A 21 0.61 3.87 -15.91
C LYS A 21 -0.35 3.79 -14.73
N ALA A 22 -1.62 4.15 -14.94
CA ALA A 22 -2.63 4.09 -13.89
C ALA A 22 -2.88 2.64 -13.40
N ALA A 23 -2.99 1.69 -14.33
CA ALA A 23 -3.13 0.27 -14.03
C ALA A 23 -1.92 -0.26 -13.24
N GLY A 24 -0.70 0.07 -13.69
CA GLY A 24 0.52 -0.33 -12.99
C GLY A 24 0.64 0.26 -11.59
N LEU A 25 0.22 1.51 -11.39
CA LEU A 25 0.17 2.12 -10.06
C LEU A 25 -0.85 1.41 -9.15
N LYS A 26 -2.03 1.09 -9.67
CA LYS A 26 -3.07 0.37 -8.92
C LYS A 26 -2.59 -1.02 -8.51
N GLU A 27 -2.07 -1.80 -9.45
CA GLU A 27 -1.56 -3.15 -9.18
C GLU A 27 -0.37 -3.12 -8.19
N GLY A 28 0.52 -2.14 -8.34
CA GLY A 28 1.64 -1.92 -7.42
C GLY A 28 1.18 -1.62 -6.00
N LEU A 29 0.17 -0.76 -5.83
CA LEU A 29 -0.41 -0.44 -4.53
C LEU A 29 -1.07 -1.67 -3.90
N GLU A 30 -1.89 -2.41 -4.65
CA GLU A 30 -2.56 -3.62 -4.17
C GLU A 30 -1.55 -4.68 -3.68
N LYS A 31 -0.49 -4.91 -4.45
CA LYS A 31 0.58 -5.85 -4.08
C LYS A 31 1.37 -5.37 -2.86
N GLY A 32 1.68 -4.07 -2.78
CA GLY A 32 2.39 -3.47 -1.64
C GLY A 32 1.59 -3.60 -0.33
N VAL A 33 0.29 -3.29 -0.38
CA VAL A 33 -0.62 -3.44 0.77
C VAL A 33 -0.72 -4.89 1.21
N ALA A 34 -0.83 -5.83 0.27
CA ALA A 34 -0.88 -7.26 0.59
C ALA A 34 0.38 -7.75 1.29
N LEU A 35 1.56 -7.30 0.84
CA LEU A 35 2.84 -7.63 1.48
C LEU A 35 2.92 -7.08 2.91
N LEU A 36 2.52 -5.83 3.13
CA LEU A 36 2.52 -5.24 4.47
C LEU A 36 1.52 -5.93 5.39
N ALA A 37 0.31 -6.22 4.90
CA ALA A 37 -0.68 -6.98 5.67
C ALA A 37 -0.11 -8.33 6.13
N HIS A 38 0.59 -9.05 5.24
CA HIS A 38 1.24 -10.30 5.61
C HIS A 38 2.30 -10.12 6.70
N GLN A 39 3.11 -9.04 6.65
CA GLN A 39 4.09 -8.75 7.69
C GLN A 39 3.42 -8.50 9.05
N VAL A 40 2.33 -7.74 9.08
CA VAL A 40 1.55 -7.49 10.30
C VAL A 40 0.96 -8.80 10.85
N GLU A 41 0.36 -9.64 10.00
CA GLU A 41 -0.17 -10.95 10.41
C GLU A 41 0.91 -11.84 11.05
N ARG A 42 2.11 -11.84 10.47
CA ARG A 42 3.26 -12.56 10.99
C ARG A 42 3.72 -12.04 12.35
N ARG A 43 3.69 -10.72 12.57
CA ARG A 43 4.02 -10.11 13.86
C ARG A 43 2.95 -10.40 14.92
N LEU A 44 1.68 -10.33 14.56
CA LEU A 44 0.56 -10.58 15.48
C LEU A 44 0.33 -12.07 15.76
N GLY A 45 0.88 -12.97 14.94
CA GLY A 45 0.66 -14.42 15.06
C GLY A 45 -0.76 -14.85 14.68
N ARG A 46 -1.52 -13.99 14.00
CA ARG A 46 -2.90 -14.26 13.58
C ARG A 46 -3.24 -13.52 12.27
N PRO A 47 -4.23 -14.00 11.50
CA PRO A 47 -4.72 -13.25 10.34
C PRO A 47 -5.36 -11.92 10.75
N LEU A 48 -5.28 -10.94 9.85
CA LEU A 48 -6.00 -9.68 9.99
C LEU A 48 -7.45 -9.85 9.56
N THR A 49 -8.36 -9.23 10.30
CA THR A 49 -9.76 -9.13 9.88
C THR A 49 -9.90 -8.20 8.66
N ALA A 50 -11.04 -8.28 7.97
CA ALA A 50 -11.31 -7.38 6.83
C ALA A 50 -11.28 -5.90 7.25
N GLU A 51 -11.76 -5.60 8.46
CA GLU A 51 -11.76 -4.25 9.02
C GLU A 51 -10.34 -3.77 9.35
N GLU A 52 -9.50 -4.62 9.95
CA GLU A 52 -8.09 -4.31 10.21
C GLU A 52 -7.31 -4.08 8.93
N ARG A 53 -7.55 -4.90 7.89
CA ARG A 53 -6.99 -4.69 6.55
C ARG A 53 -7.43 -3.37 5.95
N GLY A 54 -8.72 -3.03 6.09
CA GLY A 54 -9.27 -1.74 5.66
C GLY A 54 -8.61 -0.55 6.37
N ARG A 55 -8.39 -0.66 7.69
CA ARG A 55 -7.71 0.38 8.47
C ARG A 55 -6.24 0.52 8.09
N LEU A 56 -5.52 -0.60 7.90
CA LEU A 56 -4.14 -0.57 7.43
C LEU A 56 -4.03 0.11 6.06
N TYR A 57 -4.95 -0.18 5.14
CA TYR A 57 -5.04 0.49 3.85
C TYR A 57 -5.33 1.98 3.98
N GLY A 58 -6.29 2.36 4.84
CA GLY A 58 -6.63 3.76 5.11
C GLY A 58 -5.42 4.55 5.64
N ARG A 59 -4.68 3.98 6.60
CA ARG A 59 -3.46 4.60 7.14
C ARG A 59 -2.35 4.70 6.11
N LEU A 60 -2.16 3.70 5.25
CA LEU A 60 -1.21 3.80 4.13
C LEU A 60 -1.54 4.95 3.19
N HIS A 61 -2.83 5.21 2.95
CA HIS A 61 -3.27 6.32 2.11
C HIS A 61 -3.11 7.68 2.81
N ALA A 62 -3.40 7.76 4.12
CA ALA A 62 -3.35 9.01 4.89
C ALA A 62 -1.93 9.41 5.33
N ASP A 63 -1.19 8.47 5.91
CA ASP A 63 0.11 8.72 6.55
C ASP A 63 1.29 8.43 5.62
N GLY A 64 1.07 7.60 4.61
CA GLY A 64 2.10 7.14 3.68
C GLY A 64 2.86 5.90 4.17
N PRO A 65 3.57 5.22 3.26
CA PRO A 65 4.20 3.93 3.53
C PRO A 65 5.34 3.98 4.54
N GLU A 66 6.10 5.07 4.60
CA GLU A 66 7.23 5.23 5.51
C GLU A 66 6.76 5.24 6.97
N LYS A 67 5.85 6.16 7.32
CA LYS A 67 5.31 6.27 8.68
C LYS A 67 4.61 5.00 9.16
N VAL A 68 3.80 4.39 8.29
CA VAL A 68 3.13 3.12 8.61
C VAL A 68 4.15 2.00 8.81
N GLY A 69 5.20 1.96 7.99
CA GLY A 69 6.30 1.00 8.11
C GLY A 69 7.00 1.11 9.46
N ASP A 70 7.38 2.33 9.87
CA ASP A 70 8.03 2.59 11.16
C ASP A 70 7.15 2.10 12.33
N VAL A 71 5.86 2.45 12.32
CA VAL A 71 4.91 2.00 13.35
C VAL A 71 4.80 0.47 13.42
N VAL A 72 4.70 -0.20 12.27
CA VAL A 72 4.62 -1.67 12.21
C VAL A 72 5.91 -2.32 12.74
N LEU A 73 7.07 -1.71 12.50
CA LEU A 73 8.36 -2.25 12.93
C LEU A 73 8.64 -2.00 14.41
N ASP A 74 8.29 -0.82 14.91
CA ASP A 74 8.69 -0.33 16.23
C ASP A 74 7.71 -0.69 17.35
N LEU A 75 6.42 -0.85 17.04
CA LEU A 75 5.42 -1.20 18.07
C LEU A 75 5.59 -2.64 18.56
N SER A 76 5.34 -2.82 19.86
CA SER A 76 5.15 -4.14 20.46
C SER A 76 3.94 -4.84 19.82
N VAL A 77 3.84 -6.16 19.98
CA VAL A 77 2.71 -6.94 19.42
C VAL A 77 1.36 -6.44 19.97
N ASP A 78 1.30 -6.11 21.26
CA ASP A 78 0.08 -5.63 21.91
C ASP A 78 -0.28 -4.22 21.43
N ASP A 79 0.70 -3.31 21.37
CA ASP A 79 0.49 -1.95 20.87
C ASP A 79 0.11 -1.94 19.40
N LEU A 80 0.70 -2.82 18.58
CA LEU A 80 0.36 -2.98 17.18
C LEU A 80 -1.08 -3.46 17.02
N SER A 81 -1.54 -4.39 17.86
CA SER A 81 -2.93 -4.84 17.84
C SER A 81 -3.90 -3.72 18.24
N ILE A 82 -3.56 -2.90 19.23
CA ILE A 82 -4.37 -1.75 19.66
C ILE A 82 -4.41 -0.68 18.57
N TRP A 83 -3.26 -0.31 18.02
CA TRP A 83 -3.15 0.69 16.96
C TRP A 83 -3.93 0.29 15.71
N LEU A 84 -3.90 -0.99 15.36
CA LEU A 84 -4.65 -1.53 14.22
C LEU A 84 -6.15 -1.62 14.48
N ALA A 85 -6.59 -1.76 15.73
CA ALA A 85 -8.00 -1.72 16.10
C ALA A 85 -8.56 -0.29 16.17
N ALA A 86 -7.70 0.70 16.45
CA ALA A 86 -8.10 2.10 16.52
C ALA A 86 -8.54 2.64 15.15
N PRO A 87 -9.60 3.46 15.07
CA PRO A 87 -10.04 4.08 13.83
C PRO A 87 -8.91 4.89 13.18
N ALA A 88 -8.90 4.94 11.84
CA ALA A 88 -7.84 5.58 11.09
C ALA A 88 -7.85 7.11 11.19
N ASP A 89 -8.90 7.72 11.78
CA ASP A 89 -9.11 9.17 11.77
C ASP A 89 -9.50 9.74 13.15
N SER A 90 -8.87 10.85 13.50
CA SER A 90 -9.55 12.16 13.52
C SER A 90 -8.65 13.19 12.85
#